data_AF-A0A820PK01-F1
#
_entry.id   AF-A0A820PK01-F1
#
_cell.length_a   1.000
_cell.length_b   1.000
_cell.length_c   1.000
_cell.angle_alpha   90.00
_cell.angle_beta   90.00
_cell.angle_gamma   90.00
#
_symmetry.space_group_name_H-M   'P 1'
#
loop_
_entity.id
_entity.type
_entity.pdbx_description
1 polymer ?
#
loop_
_entity_poly.entity_id
_entity_poly.type
_entity_poly.pdbx_seq_one_letter_code
_entity_poly.pdbx_strand_id
1 'polypeptide(L)'
;GSSAHRVLYMYRATLKNLTMNTSYIYHVGSSYGWSSVYSFRTIPHENRKSFAVYGDLGVVNAQSLARLQREAQLDYYDAILHVGDFAYDMDADQSRVGDQFMNEIQEIATYVPYMVCPGN
;
A
#
# COMPACT_ATOMS: atom_id res chain seq x y z
N GLY A 1 -23.00 7.01 8.24
CA GLY A 1 -23.20 5.67 8.81
C GLY A 1 -24.42 5.00 8.22
N SER A 2 -24.23 4.22 7.16
CA SER A 2 -25.31 3.53 6.41
C SER A 2 -25.90 2.33 7.16
N SER A 3 -27.12 1.94 6.79
CA SER A 3 -27.99 0.93 7.42
C SER A 3 -27.50 -0.52 7.43
N ALA A 4 -26.39 -0.85 6.76
CA ALA A 4 -25.76 -2.17 6.83
C ALA A 4 -24.48 -2.10 7.68
N HIS A 5 -24.50 -2.72 8.85
CA HIS A 5 -23.32 -2.88 9.71
C HIS A 5 -22.42 -3.98 9.14
N ARG A 6 -21.47 -3.59 8.29
CA ARG A 6 -20.45 -4.49 7.75
C ARG A 6 -19.31 -4.62 8.75
N VAL A 7 -18.98 -5.85 9.14
CA VAL A 7 -17.82 -6.14 10.02
C VAL A 7 -16.60 -6.35 9.13
N LEU A 8 -15.53 -5.58 9.40
CA LEU A 8 -14.25 -5.66 8.70
C LEU A 8 -13.18 -6.19 9.64
N TYR A 9 -12.29 -7.03 9.14
CA TYR A 9 -11.14 -7.57 9.88
C TYR A 9 -9.84 -7.07 9.26
N MET A 10 -8.97 -6.47 10.08
CA MET A 10 -7.63 -6.03 9.67
C MET A 10 -6.58 -6.89 10.36
N TYR A 11 -5.67 -7.46 9.57
CA TYR A 11 -4.58 -8.32 10.06
C TYR A 11 -3.24 -7.63 9.86
N ARG A 12 -2.37 -7.71 10.87
CA ARG A 12 -1.02 -7.14 10.82
C ARG A 12 0.00 -8.18 11.24
N ALA A 13 1.04 -8.35 10.41
CA ALA A 13 2.20 -9.17 10.72
C ALA A 13 3.47 -8.30 10.68
N THR A 14 4.47 -8.66 11.48
CA THR A 14 5.77 -7.99 11.50
C THR A 14 6.85 -8.98 11.13
N LEU A 15 7.49 -8.76 9.97
CA LEU A 15 8.67 -9.51 9.54
C LEU A 15 9.90 -8.92 10.24
N LYS A 16 10.64 -9.74 10.99
CA LYS A 16 11.82 -9.34 11.77
C LYS A 16 13.08 -9.94 11.17
N ASN A 17 14.24 -9.36 11.51
CA ASN A 17 15.57 -9.86 11.13
C ASN A 17 15.76 -9.99 9.61
N LEU A 18 15.20 -9.04 8.84
CA LEU A 18 15.41 -8.97 7.41
C LEU A 18 16.81 -8.42 7.09
N THR A 19 17.46 -9.03 6.12
CA THR A 19 18.74 -8.55 5.57
C THR A 19 18.47 -7.35 4.67
N MET A 20 19.29 -6.30 4.78
CA MET A 20 19.18 -5.11 3.92
C MET A 20 19.46 -5.46 2.44
N ASN A 21 18.97 -4.61 1.53
CA ASN A 21 19.08 -4.79 0.08
C ASN A 21 18.71 -6.20 -0.44
N THR A 22 17.80 -6.90 0.23
CA THR A 22 17.41 -8.27 -0.09
C THR A 22 15.94 -8.33 -0.50
N SER A 23 15.66 -9.06 -1.57
CA SER A 23 14.29 -9.34 -2.02
C SER A 23 13.70 -10.51 -1.25
N TYR A 24 12.51 -10.32 -0.70
CA TYR A 24 11.74 -11.33 0.01
C TYR A 24 10.44 -11.62 -0.74
N ILE A 25 10.12 -12.90 -0.88
CA ILE A 25 8.86 -13.37 -1.46
C ILE A 25 7.92 -13.70 -0.30
N TYR A 26 6.67 -13.27 -0.39
CA TYR A 26 5.66 -13.51 0.63
C TYR A 26 4.27 -13.74 0.03
N HIS A 27 3.39 -14.32 0.84
CA HIS A 27 1.95 -14.40 0.60
C HIS A 27 1.27 -14.41 1.96
N VAL A 28 0.03 -13.92 2.02
CA VAL A 28 -0.74 -13.79 3.26
C VAL A 28 -1.92 -14.74 3.20
N GLY A 29 -2.16 -15.50 4.26
CA GLY A 29 -3.23 -16.47 4.27
C GLY A 29 -3.64 -16.95 5.64
N SER A 30 -4.64 -17.82 5.64
CA SER A 30 -5.18 -18.50 6.81
C SER A 30 -5.66 -19.90 6.40
N SER A 31 -6.30 -20.62 7.32
CA SER A 31 -6.99 -21.88 7.00
C SER A 31 -8.05 -21.75 5.91
N TYR A 32 -8.54 -20.54 5.61
CA TYR A 32 -9.58 -20.28 4.62
C TYR A 32 -9.03 -19.99 3.21
N GLY A 33 -7.72 -19.83 3.05
CA GLY A 33 -7.12 -19.53 1.75
C GLY A 33 -5.87 -18.66 1.86
N TRP A 34 -5.24 -18.43 0.70
CA TRP A 34 -3.99 -17.69 0.55
C TRP A 34 -4.12 -16.65 -0.56
N SER A 35 -3.42 -15.52 -0.40
CA SER A 35 -3.28 -14.50 -1.43
C SER A 35 -2.39 -15.00 -2.58
N SER A 36 -2.35 -14.23 -3.66
CA SER A 36 -1.25 -14.30 -4.63
C SER A 36 0.11 -14.15 -3.94
N VAL A 37 1.15 -14.61 -4.63
CA VAL A 37 2.53 -14.43 -4.19
C VAL A 37 3.00 -13.04 -4.62
N TYR A 38 3.61 -12.33 -3.69
CA TYR A 38 4.17 -10.98 -3.86
C TYR A 38 5.64 -10.97 -3.47
N SER A 39 6.33 -9.88 -3.80
CA SER A 39 7.72 -9.68 -3.40
C SER A 39 8.02 -8.21 -3.16
N PHE A 40 8.81 -7.95 -2.12
CA PHE A 40 9.35 -6.61 -1.85
C PHE A 40 10.86 -6.70 -1.63
N ARG A 41 11.54 -5.57 -1.83
CA ARG A 41 12.97 -5.43 -1.53
C ARG A 41 13.16 -4.56 -0.30
N THR A 42 13.94 -5.02 0.67
CA THR A 42 14.32 -4.19 1.82
C THR A 42 15.22 -3.05 1.36
N ILE A 43 15.17 -1.93 2.09
CA ILE A 43 15.95 -0.73 1.82
C ILE A 43 17.45 -1.06 1.58
N PRO A 44 18.09 -0.50 0.54
CA PRO A 44 19.49 -0.79 0.22
C PRO A 44 20.45 -0.24 1.28
N HIS A 45 21.74 -0.60 1.24
CA HIS A 45 22.77 -0.02 2.13
C HIS A 45 23.25 1.36 1.66
N GLU A 46 22.88 1.79 0.45
CA GLU A 46 23.44 3.00 -0.18
C GLU A 46 23.09 4.29 0.57
N ASN A 47 24.01 5.25 0.56
CA ASN A 47 23.83 6.56 1.21
C ASN A 47 22.75 7.41 0.54
N ARG A 48 22.37 7.10 -0.70
CA ARG A 48 21.29 7.78 -1.43
C ARG A 48 20.06 6.89 -1.42
N LYS A 49 18.93 7.49 -1.05
CA LYS A 49 17.61 6.87 -1.08
C LYS A 49 16.73 7.63 -2.06
N SER A 50 15.94 6.89 -2.82
CA SER A 50 14.92 7.45 -3.72
C SER A 50 13.56 7.29 -3.06
N PHE A 51 12.80 8.39 -2.97
CA PHE A 51 11.45 8.38 -2.41
C PHE A 51 10.49 9.03 -3.40
N ALA A 52 9.33 8.39 -3.61
CA ALA A 52 8.18 9.10 -4.17
C ALA A 52 7.39 9.73 -3.03
N VAL A 53 7.06 11.02 -3.16
CA VAL A 53 6.31 11.77 -2.14
C VAL A 53 5.11 12.43 -2.81
N TYR A 54 3.91 12.18 -2.28
CA TYR A 54 2.67 12.79 -2.76
C TYR A 54 1.61 12.85 -1.65
N GLY A 55 0.57 13.64 -1.87
CA GLY A 55 -0.62 13.73 -1.02
C GLY A 55 -1.88 13.82 -1.87
N ASP A 56 -3.05 13.86 -1.22
CA ASP A 56 -4.36 14.08 -1.85
C ASP A 56 -4.72 13.04 -2.93
N LEU A 57 -4.45 11.74 -2.67
CA LEU A 57 -4.84 10.68 -3.59
C LEU A 57 -6.27 10.20 -3.28
N GLY A 58 -7.23 10.61 -4.12
CA GLY A 58 -8.60 10.08 -4.12
C GLY A 58 -8.84 9.10 -5.27
N VAL A 59 -9.85 8.24 -5.12
CA VAL A 59 -10.28 7.22 -6.11
C VAL A 59 -10.54 7.80 -7.53
N VAL A 60 -10.97 9.06 -7.61
CA VAL A 60 -11.33 9.72 -8.89
C VAL A 60 -10.10 10.18 -9.69
N ASN A 61 -8.93 10.34 -9.06
CA ASN A 61 -7.72 10.90 -9.68
C ASN A 61 -6.63 9.85 -9.95
N ALA A 62 -7.00 8.69 -10.50
CA ALA A 62 -6.11 7.54 -10.75
C ALA A 62 -5.04 7.74 -11.84
N GLN A 63 -4.92 8.93 -12.45
CA GLN A 63 -3.94 9.15 -13.54
C GLN A 63 -2.49 8.97 -13.07
N SER A 64 -2.19 9.39 -11.85
CA SER A 64 -0.85 9.23 -11.25
C SER A 64 -0.60 7.80 -10.75
N LEU A 65 -1.65 7.02 -10.46
CA LEU A 65 -1.55 5.68 -9.87
C LEU A 65 -0.86 4.71 -10.82
N ALA A 66 -1.27 4.65 -12.09
CA ALA A 66 -0.68 3.76 -13.08
C ALA A 66 0.82 4.03 -13.30
N ARG A 67 1.23 5.30 -13.18
CA ARG A 67 2.65 5.69 -13.24
C ARG A 67 3.40 5.22 -11.99
N LEU A 68 2.87 5.50 -10.80
CA LEU A 68 3.47 5.09 -9.53
C LEU A 68 3.61 3.57 -9.44
N GLN A 69 2.60 2.82 -9.89
CA GLN A 69 2.64 1.36 -9.98
C GLN A 69 3.78 0.87 -10.88
N ARG A 70 3.89 1.43 -12.10
CA ARG A 70 4.96 1.06 -13.02
C ARG A 70 6.33 1.38 -12.43
N GLU A 71 6.50 2.55 -11.85
CA GLU A 71 7.78 2.99 -11.27
C GLU A 71 8.15 2.16 -10.02
N ALA A 72 7.16 1.77 -9.19
CA ALA A 72 7.36 0.86 -8.07
C ALA A 72 7.80 -0.54 -8.53
N GLN A 73 7.18 -1.08 -9.57
CA GLN A 73 7.56 -2.39 -10.14
C GLN A 73 8.93 -2.39 -10.82
N LEU A 74 9.39 -1.22 -11.30
CA LEU A 74 10.71 -1.04 -11.91
C LEU A 74 11.80 -0.63 -10.90
N ASP A 75 11.53 -0.70 -9.59
CA ASP A 75 12.51 -0.37 -8.54
C ASP A 75 13.02 1.08 -8.59
N TYR A 76 12.21 2.04 -9.08
CA TYR A 76 12.61 3.47 -9.15
C TYR A 76 12.71 4.15 -7.77
N TYR A 77 11.99 3.62 -6.79
CA TYR A 77 11.88 4.17 -5.44
C TYR A 77 12.17 3.11 -4.39
N ASP A 78 12.86 3.51 -3.31
CA ASP A 78 13.12 2.65 -2.14
C ASP A 78 11.93 2.64 -1.17
N ALA A 79 11.13 3.71 -1.16
CA ALA A 79 9.88 3.81 -0.41
C ALA A 79 8.97 4.90 -0.99
N ILE A 80 7.68 4.84 -0.63
CA ILE A 80 6.68 5.85 -0.93
C ILE A 80 6.23 6.52 0.37
N LEU A 81 6.11 7.85 0.35
CA LEU A 81 5.53 8.64 1.42
C LEU A 81 4.24 9.30 0.91
N HIS A 82 3.11 8.84 1.42
CA HIS A 82 1.81 9.46 1.19
C HIS A 82 1.50 10.40 2.36
N VAL A 83 1.64 11.69 2.13
CA VAL A 83 1.67 12.73 3.16
C VAL A 83 0.40 13.58 3.09
N GLY A 84 -0.59 13.22 3.90
CA GLY A 84 -1.86 13.95 3.99
C GLY A 84 -2.95 13.37 3.08
N ASP A 85 -4.19 13.54 3.54
CA ASP A 85 -5.45 13.18 2.86
C ASP A 85 -5.37 11.81 2.16
N PHE A 86 -4.95 10.82 2.94
CA PHE A 86 -4.65 9.46 2.49
C PHE A 86 -5.79 8.84 1.69
N ALA A 87 -7.03 9.04 2.14
CA ALA A 87 -8.21 8.59 1.43
C ALA A 87 -9.42 9.41 1.87
N TYR A 88 -10.21 9.85 0.89
CA TYR A 88 -11.48 10.51 1.11
C TYR A 88 -12.62 9.50 1.18
N ASP A 89 -13.62 9.78 2.02
CA ASP A 89 -14.91 9.08 2.05
C ASP A 89 -14.79 7.55 2.26
N MET A 90 -13.81 7.12 3.08
CA MET A 90 -13.57 5.70 3.38
C MET A 90 -14.78 4.96 3.96
N ASP A 91 -15.71 5.67 4.61
CA ASP A 91 -16.95 5.11 5.16
C ASP A 91 -18.15 5.19 4.19
N ALA A 92 -18.00 5.91 3.08
CA ALA A 92 -19.04 6.03 2.07
C ALA A 92 -19.31 4.69 1.38
N ASP A 93 -20.55 4.55 0.90
CA ASP A 93 -21.07 3.35 0.26
C ASP A 93 -20.75 2.08 1.07
N GLN A 94 -21.05 2.07 2.37
CA GLN A 94 -20.80 0.93 3.26
C GLN A 94 -19.32 0.48 3.26
N SER A 95 -18.41 1.46 3.31
CA SER A 95 -16.96 1.28 3.24
C SER A 95 -16.43 0.69 1.91
N ARG A 96 -17.25 0.63 0.86
CA ARG A 96 -16.81 0.14 -0.46
C ARG A 96 -15.82 1.08 -1.14
N VAL A 97 -15.94 2.38 -0.90
CA VAL A 97 -14.94 3.35 -1.36
C VAL A 97 -13.58 3.05 -0.73
N GLY A 98 -13.55 2.74 0.57
CA GLY A 98 -12.33 2.36 1.25
C GLY A 98 -11.76 1.01 0.78
N ASP A 99 -12.62 0.02 0.52
CA ASP A 99 -12.18 -1.24 -0.09
C ASP A 99 -11.54 -1.01 -1.46
N GLN A 100 -12.15 -0.17 -2.31
CA GLN A 100 -11.63 0.17 -3.63
C GLN A 100 -10.28 0.86 -3.52
N PHE A 101 -10.18 1.86 -2.66
CA PHE A 101 -8.93 2.58 -2.43
C PHE A 101 -7.81 1.65 -1.97
N MET A 102 -8.07 0.74 -1.03
CA MET A 102 -7.07 -0.23 -0.57
C MET A 102 -6.66 -1.24 -1.66
N ASN A 103 -7.59 -1.62 -2.55
CA ASN A 103 -7.27 -2.46 -3.71
C ASN A 103 -6.34 -1.72 -4.69
N GLU A 104 -6.57 -0.44 -4.93
CA GLU A 104 -5.71 0.41 -5.76
C GLU A 104 -4.31 0.57 -5.14
N ILE A 105 -4.23 0.80 -3.83
CA ILE A 105 -2.96 0.87 -3.10
C ILE A 105 -2.21 -0.46 -3.09
N GLN A 106 -2.92 -1.59 -3.04
CA GLN A 106 -2.30 -2.92 -3.05
C GLN A 106 -1.37 -3.10 -4.25
N GLU A 107 -1.74 -2.59 -5.42
CA GLU A 107 -0.94 -2.71 -6.65
C GLU A 107 0.45 -2.04 -6.56
N ILE A 108 0.65 -1.17 -5.58
CA ILE A 108 1.90 -0.45 -5.31
C ILE A 108 2.56 -0.99 -4.04
N ALA A 109 1.80 -1.03 -2.93
CA ALA A 109 2.32 -1.32 -1.60
C ALA A 109 2.80 -2.77 -1.43
N THR A 110 2.46 -3.68 -2.34
CA THR A 110 3.03 -5.05 -2.35
C THR A 110 4.47 -5.12 -2.83
N TYR A 111 4.94 -4.10 -3.56
CA TYR A 111 6.27 -4.07 -4.18
C TYR A 111 7.26 -3.15 -3.44
N VAL A 112 6.76 -2.02 -2.96
CA VAL A 112 7.58 -0.98 -2.31
C VAL A 112 6.98 -0.58 -0.96
N PRO A 113 7.79 -0.38 0.10
CA PRO A 113 7.30 0.12 1.38
C PRO A 113 6.49 1.41 1.21
N TYR A 114 5.24 1.40 1.69
CA TYR A 114 4.29 2.49 1.55
C TYR A 114 3.95 3.08 2.93
N MET A 115 4.38 4.32 3.18
CA MET A 115 4.22 4.99 4.47
C MET A 115 3.18 6.10 4.37
N VAL A 116 2.32 6.22 5.37
CA VAL A 116 1.20 7.16 5.38
C VAL A 116 1.28 8.15 6.55
N CYS A 117 0.82 9.37 6.33
CA CYS A 117 0.63 10.38 7.37
C CYS A 117 -0.83 10.86 7.35
N PRO A 118 -1.49 11.00 8.52
CA PRO A 118 -2.85 11.54 8.57
C PRO A 118 -2.90 12.96 7.99
N GLY A 119 -4.01 13.26 7.32
CA GLY A 119 -4.40 14.59 6.85
C GLY A 119 -5.26 15.34 7.86
N ASN A 120 -6.05 16.28 7.35
CA ASN A 120 -6.90 17.18 8.13
C ASN A 120 -8.12 16.48 8.75
#